data_AF-A0A731RE13-F1
#
_entry.id   AF-A0A731RE13-F1
#
_cell.length_a   1.000
_cell.length_b   1.000
_cell.length_c   1.000
_cell.angle_alpha   90.00
_cell.angle_beta   90.00
_cell.angle_gamma   90.00
#
_symmetry.space_group_name_H-M   'P 1'
#
loop_
_entity.id
_entity.type
_entity.pdbx_description
1 polymer ?
#
loop_
_entity_poly.entity_id
_entity_poly.type
_entity_poly.pdbx_seq_one_letter_code
_entity_poly.pdbx_strand_id
1 'polypeptide(L)'
;MNINEIIKYSVAIITPIIQMLAVRSGWVFPKDKIFNSRKNISEFAYNLYKNTEDPKIKKVAYNYGIAAITKDKNLTPEQREILLGVN
;
A
#
# COMPACT_ATOMS: atom_id res chain seq x y z
N MET A 1 21.57 -0.83 43.81
CA MET A 1 21.37 -1.58 42.55
C MET A 1 22.64 -1.44 41.72
N ASN A 2 23.24 -2.55 41.33
CA ASN A 2 24.55 -2.53 40.67
C ASN A 2 24.39 -2.06 39.20
N ILE A 3 25.35 -1.31 38.64
CA ILE A 3 25.25 -0.77 37.27
C ILE A 3 25.03 -1.87 36.22
N ASN A 4 25.65 -3.03 36.43
CA ASN A 4 25.48 -4.19 35.56
C ASN A 4 24.06 -4.77 35.59
N GLU A 5 23.38 -4.70 36.74
CA GLU A 5 21.99 -5.16 36.86
C GLU A 5 21.04 -4.18 36.15
N ILE A 6 21.28 -2.87 36.29
CA ILE A 6 20.52 -1.83 35.58
C ILE A 6 20.58 -2.07 34.08
N ILE A 7 21.78 -2.27 33.51
CA ILE A 7 21.96 -2.50 32.07
C ILE A 7 21.24 -3.77 31.62
N LYS A 8 21.35 -4.85 32.39
CA LYS A 8 20.74 -6.14 32.05
C LYS A 8 19.21 -6.06 32.00
N TYR A 9 18.59 -5.40 32.97
CA TYR A 9 17.14 -5.18 32.97
C TYR A 9 16.71 -4.19 31.88
N SER A 10 17.52 -3.17 31.60
CA SER A 10 17.24 -2.19 30.54
C SER A 10 17.16 -2.85 29.16
N VAL A 11 18.10 -3.74 28.84
CA VAL A 11 18.14 -4.45 27.54
C VAL A 11 16.91 -5.36 27.36
N ALA A 12 16.48 -6.03 28.44
CA ALA A 12 15.30 -6.89 28.42
C ALA A 12 13.99 -6.11 28.20
N ILE A 13 13.94 -4.84 28.61
CA ILE A 13 12.76 -3.97 28.46
C ILE A 13 12.78 -3.22 27.12
N ILE A 14 13.96 -2.83 26.63
CA ILE A 14 14.10 -2.09 25.36
C ILE A 14 13.70 -2.94 24.16
N THR A 15 14.03 -4.23 24.16
CA THR A 15 13.72 -5.15 23.05
C THR A 15 12.21 -5.27 22.74
N PRO A 16 11.29 -5.50 23.70
CA PRO A 16 9.86 -5.51 23.43
C PRO A 16 9.31 -4.12 23.06
N ILE A 17 9.87 -3.03 23.61
CA ILE A 17 9.46 -1.66 23.26
C ILE A 17 9.76 -1.37 21.79
N ILE A 18 10.96 -1.73 21.31
CA ILE A 18 11.32 -1.54 19.89
C ILE A 18 10.40 -2.36 18.99
N GLN A 19 10.09 -3.61 19.35
CA GLN A 19 9.17 -4.45 18.57
C GLN A 19 7.76 -3.86 18.53
N MET A 20 7.25 -3.37 19.65
CA MET A 20 5.93 -2.74 19.73
C MET A 20 5.85 -1.45 18.88
N LEU A 21 6.91 -0.62 18.90
CA LEU A 21 6.99 0.59 18.08
C LEU A 21 7.16 0.29 16.59
N ALA A 22 7.90 -0.76 16.22
CA ALA A 22 8.06 -1.18 14.83
C ALA A 22 6.74 -1.66 14.20
N VAL A 23 5.92 -2.39 14.97
CA VAL A 23 4.58 -2.84 14.52
C VAL A 23 3.62 -1.64 14.43
N ARG A 24 3.60 -0.76 15.45
CA ARG A 24 2.68 0.38 15.48
C ARG A 24 2.99 1.47 14.45
N SER A 25 4.27 1.70 14.15
CA SER A 25 4.70 2.69 13.15
C SER A 25 4.40 2.25 11.70
N GLY A 26 3.93 1.02 11.49
CA GLY A 26 3.68 0.50 10.14
C GLY A 26 4.95 0.37 9.31
N TRP A 27 6.13 0.41 9.94
CA TRP A 27 7.45 0.26 9.30
C TRP A 27 7.53 -1.05 8.49
N VAL A 28 6.82 -2.08 8.94
CA VAL A 28 6.79 -3.41 8.29
C VAL A 28 5.81 -3.46 7.10
N PHE A 29 4.89 -2.50 6.93
CA PHE A 29 3.79 -2.56 5.94
C PHE A 29 3.52 -1.31 5.06
N PRO A 30 4.49 -0.44 4.72
CA PRO A 30 4.20 0.77 3.95
C PRO A 30 3.76 0.48 2.50
N LYS A 31 4.23 -0.63 1.91
CA LYS A 31 3.93 -1.00 0.52
C LYS A 31 2.45 -1.41 0.32
N ASP A 32 1.85 -2.03 1.31
CA ASP A 32 0.49 -2.59 1.17
C ASP A 32 -0.60 -1.52 1.33
N LYS A 33 -0.34 -0.45 2.09
CA LYS A 33 -1.33 0.62 2.30
C LYS A 33 -1.67 1.38 1.01
N ILE A 34 -0.66 1.72 0.21
CA ILE A 34 -0.86 2.43 -1.06
C ILE A 34 -1.49 1.51 -2.11
N PHE A 35 -1.05 0.24 -2.16
CA PHE A 35 -1.65 -0.77 -3.02
C PHE A 35 -3.14 -0.96 -2.70
N ASN A 36 -3.48 -1.23 -1.43
CA ASN A 36 -4.87 -1.42 -0.99
C ASN A 36 -5.73 -0.18 -1.24
N SER A 37 -5.20 1.02 -1.00
CA SER A 37 -5.94 2.25 -1.28
C SER A 37 -6.30 2.36 -2.77
N ARG A 38 -5.34 2.13 -3.68
CA ARG A 38 -5.57 2.21 -5.13
C ARG A 38 -6.48 1.07 -5.61
N LYS A 39 -6.31 -0.14 -5.09
CA LYS A 39 -7.17 -1.30 -5.36
C LYS A 39 -8.62 -1.02 -4.97
N ASN A 40 -8.86 -0.50 -3.76
CA ASN A 40 -10.21 -0.20 -3.29
C ASN A 40 -10.90 0.87 -4.17
N ILE A 41 -10.16 1.89 -4.62
CA ILE A 41 -10.69 2.91 -5.53
C ILE A 41 -11.03 2.31 -6.90
N SER A 42 -10.16 1.44 -7.41
CA SER A 42 -10.39 0.71 -8.67
C SER A 42 -11.67 -0.13 -8.61
N GLU A 43 -11.83 -0.94 -7.56
CA GLU A 43 -13.00 -1.81 -7.37
C GLU A 43 -14.28 -1.01 -7.17
N PHE A 44 -14.22 0.06 -6.37
CA PHE A 44 -15.35 0.96 -6.16
C PHE A 44 -15.80 1.62 -7.46
N ALA A 45 -14.87 2.20 -8.23
CA ALA A 45 -15.18 2.83 -9.50
C ALA A 45 -15.73 1.81 -10.51
N TYR A 46 -15.22 0.58 -10.54
CA TYR A 46 -15.73 -0.46 -11.42
C TYR A 46 -17.17 -0.86 -11.06
N ASN A 47 -17.46 -1.00 -9.77
CA ASN A 47 -18.82 -1.28 -9.30
C ASN A 47 -19.78 -0.12 -9.59
N LEU A 48 -19.31 1.13 -9.49
CA LEU A 48 -20.09 2.31 -9.86
C LEU A 48 -20.37 2.34 -11.37
N TYR A 49 -19.39 1.98 -12.20
CA TYR A 49 -19.56 1.85 -13.64
C TYR A 49 -20.67 0.83 -13.99
N LYS A 50 -20.73 -0.33 -13.32
CA LYS A 50 -21.79 -1.33 -13.56
C LYS A 50 -23.20 -0.76 -13.39
N ASN A 51 -23.37 0.25 -12.53
CA ASN A 51 -24.67 0.85 -12.24
C ASN A 51 -24.96 2.10 -13.07
N THR A 52 -23.93 2.73 -13.65
CA THR A 52 -24.04 4.04 -14.32
C THR A 52 -23.74 3.98 -15.81
N GLU A 53 -23.09 2.90 -16.26
CA GLU A 53 -22.57 2.67 -17.61
C GLU A 53 -21.67 3.80 -18.17
N ASP A 54 -21.20 4.72 -17.32
CA ASP A 54 -20.40 5.86 -17.75
C ASP A 54 -18.96 5.42 -18.11
N PRO A 55 -18.53 5.59 -19.38
CA PRO A 55 -17.19 5.24 -19.83
C PRO A 55 -16.07 6.03 -19.10
N LYS A 56 -16.35 7.23 -18.58
CA LYS A 56 -15.39 7.99 -17.77
C LYS A 56 -15.09 7.28 -16.46
N ILE A 57 -16.11 6.70 -15.83
CA ILE A 57 -15.97 5.97 -14.57
C ILE A 57 -15.20 4.65 -14.80
N LYS A 58 -15.46 3.97 -15.92
CA LYS A 58 -14.66 2.82 -16.36
C LYS A 58 -13.17 3.16 -16.52
N LYS A 59 -12.86 4.33 -17.10
CA LYS A 59 -11.47 4.82 -17.26
C LYS A 59 -10.81 5.10 -15.91
N VAL A 60 -11.55 5.63 -14.93
CA VAL A 60 -11.05 5.84 -13.56
C VAL A 60 -10.72 4.51 -12.90
N ALA A 61 -11.63 3.53 -12.98
CA ALA A 61 -11.40 2.19 -12.44
C ALA A 61 -10.11 1.57 -13.01
N TYR A 62 -9.98 1.60 -14.34
CA TYR A 62 -8.80 1.07 -15.03
C TYR A 62 -7.51 1.76 -14.57
N ASN A 63 -7.47 3.10 -14.56
CA ASN A 63 -6.27 3.86 -14.19
C ASN A 63 -5.82 3.58 -12.75
N TYR A 64 -6.75 3.49 -11.80
CA TYR A 64 -6.42 3.17 -10.41
C TYR A 64 -5.99 1.71 -10.22
N GLY A 65 -6.58 0.78 -10.98
CA GLY A 65 -6.16 -0.62 -11.01
C GLY A 65 -4.72 -0.76 -11.51
N ILE A 66 -4.39 -0.07 -12.61
CA ILE A 66 -3.02 -0.10 -13.14
C ILE A 66 -2.05 0.56 -12.16
N ALA A 67 -2.39 1.72 -11.61
CA ALA A 67 -1.55 2.38 -10.63
C ALA A 67 -1.33 1.53 -9.37
N ALA A 68 -2.27 0.66 -8.99
CA ALA A 68 -2.07 -0.31 -7.91
C ALA A 68 -0.98 -1.34 -8.29
N ILE A 69 -1.07 -1.92 -9.49
CA ILE A 69 -0.19 -2.99 -9.97
C ILE A 69 1.23 -2.47 -10.26
N THR A 70 1.35 -1.37 -11.01
CA THR A 70 2.64 -0.84 -11.46
C THR A 70 3.38 -0.07 -10.37
N LYS A 71 2.70 0.28 -9.26
CA LYS A 71 3.20 1.11 -8.15
C LYS A 71 3.62 2.53 -8.55
N ASP A 72 3.67 2.86 -9.84
CA ASP A 72 4.05 4.16 -10.39
C ASP A 72 2.83 4.99 -10.80
N LYS A 73 2.87 6.29 -10.49
CA LYS A 73 1.82 7.27 -10.80
C LYS A 73 2.06 7.95 -12.16
N ASN A 74 3.28 7.92 -12.68
CA ASN A 74 3.74 8.77 -13.78
C ASN A 74 3.80 8.06 -15.14
N LEU A 75 3.52 6.75 -15.18
CA LEU A 75 3.49 6.01 -16.45
C LEU A 75 2.38 6.55 -17.36
N THR A 76 2.67 6.76 -18.64
CA THR A 76 1.66 7.10 -19.64
C THR A 76 0.75 5.91 -19.90
N PRO A 77 -0.47 6.11 -20.46
CA PRO A 77 -1.37 5.01 -20.81
C PRO A 77 -0.73 3.93 -21.69
N GLU A 78 0.08 4.31 -22.69
CA GLU A 78 0.78 3.34 -23.56
C GLU A 78 1.83 2.53 -22.81
N GLN A 79 2.63 3.19 -21.95
CA GLN A 79 3.61 2.49 -21.12
C GLN A 79 2.95 1.49 -20.16
N ARG A 80 1.73 1.80 -19.72
CA ARG A 80 0.92 0.93 -18.88
C ARG A 80 0.43 -0.30 -19.64
N GLU A 81 -0.08 -0.14 -20.86
CA GLU A 81 -0.57 -1.24 -21.71
C GLU A 81 0.54 -2.23 -22.06
N ILE A 82 1.74 -1.71 -22.40
CA ILE A 82 2.94 -2.52 -22.68
C ILE A 82 3.34 -3.38 -21.47
N LEU A 83 3.35 -2.80 -20.27
CA LEU A 83 3.68 -3.52 -19.03
C LEU A 83 2.66 -4.60 -18.66
N LEU A 84 1.43 -4.45 -19.12
CA LEU A 84 0.34 -5.38 -18.85
C LEU A 84 0.20 -6.46 -19.93
N GLY A 85 1.01 -6.40 -21.00
CA GLY A 85 0.95 -7.35 -22.11
C GLY A 85 -0.36 -7.28 -22.89
N VAL A 86 -1.06 -6.14 -22.83
CA VAL A 86 -2.28 -5.91 -23.61
C VAL A 86 -1.83 -5.31 -24.95
N ASN A 87 -1.60 -6.18 -25.94
CA ASN A 87 -1.42 -5.83 -27.35
C ASN A 87 -2.45 -6.59 -28.17
#